data_AF-A0A6M3ZRD2-F1
#
_entry.id   AF-A0A6M3ZRD2-F1
#
_cell.length_a   1.000
_cell.length_b   1.000
_cell.length_c   1.000
_cell.angle_alpha   90.00
_cell.angle_beta   90.00
_cell.angle_gamma   90.00
#
_symmetry.space_group_name_H-M   'P 1'
#
loop_
_entity.id
_entity.type
_entity.pdbx_description
1 polymer ?
#
loop_
_entity_poly.entity_id
_entity_poly.type
_entity_poly.pdbx_seq_one_letter_code
_entity_poly.pdbx_strand_id
1 'polypeptide(L)'
;MRYPNTRYGHLGELEFWMQGDSIQRIAKRLKRSEKTVQNWLNGRTKIPWWVPEILRLQHYEYQERLRQMGIPQPKTKLAIATADILTFPKPLSPVSTAITPFKKPFESNQPSAR
;
A
#
# COMPACT_ATOMS: atom_id res chain seq x y z
N MET A 1 -24.40 32.92 10.43
CA MET A 1 -24.78 31.74 9.62
C MET A 1 -24.49 30.46 10.40
N ARG A 2 -25.50 29.85 11.03
CA ARG A 2 -25.42 28.45 11.51
C ARG A 2 -25.95 27.57 10.38
N TYR A 3 -25.06 27.03 9.56
CA TYR A 3 -25.41 25.88 8.74
C TYR A 3 -25.29 24.65 9.66
N PRO A 4 -26.39 24.01 10.07
CA PRO A 4 -26.28 22.75 10.78
C PRO A 4 -25.72 21.75 9.77
N ASN A 5 -24.42 21.46 9.90
CA ASN A 5 -23.80 20.46 9.07
C ASN A 5 -24.34 19.09 9.49
N THR A 6 -25.43 18.67 8.86
CA THR A 6 -26.10 17.40 9.11
C THR A 6 -25.29 16.22 8.59
N ARG A 7 -24.28 16.47 7.77
CA ARG A 7 -23.35 15.45 7.32
C ARG A 7 -22.30 15.22 8.40
N TYR A 8 -22.41 14.07 9.04
CA TYR A 8 -21.37 13.50 9.87
C TYR A 8 -20.72 12.34 9.12
N GLY A 9 -19.45 12.10 9.41
CA GLY A 9 -18.72 10.95 8.89
C GLY A 9 -19.23 9.65 9.52
N HIS A 10 -19.17 8.57 8.76
CA HIS A 10 -19.46 7.24 9.26
C HIS A 10 -18.27 6.69 10.07
N LEU A 11 -18.53 6.02 11.20
CA LEU A 11 -17.46 5.47 12.05
C LEU A 11 -16.64 4.39 11.32
N GLY A 12 -17.31 3.48 10.62
CA GLY A 12 -16.64 2.43 9.87
C GLY A 12 -15.75 2.96 8.74
N GLU A 13 -16.05 4.14 8.17
CA GLU A 13 -15.14 4.77 7.21
C GLU A 13 -13.88 5.29 7.91
N LEU A 14 -14.03 5.93 9.07
CA LEU A 14 -12.89 6.39 9.86
C LEU A 14 -11.99 5.21 10.26
N GLU A 15 -12.55 4.12 10.75
CA GLU A 15 -11.81 2.92 11.14
C GLU A 15 -11.05 2.32 9.96
N PHE A 16 -11.70 2.18 8.80
CA PHE A 16 -11.08 1.67 7.59
C PHE A 16 -9.87 2.53 7.16
N TRP A 17 -10.02 3.85 7.13
CA TRP A 17 -8.94 4.73 6.69
C TRP A 17 -7.84 4.95 7.72
N MET A 18 -8.10 4.65 8.99
CA MET A 18 -7.09 4.65 10.06
C MET A 18 -6.32 3.33 10.14
N GLN A 19 -6.72 2.30 9.39
CA GLN A 19 -6.10 0.98 9.47
C GLN A 19 -4.59 1.05 9.16
N GLY A 20 -3.77 0.61 10.12
CA GLY A 20 -2.31 0.61 10.01
C GLY A 20 -1.62 1.92 10.43
N ASP A 21 -2.37 2.97 10.76
CA ASP A 21 -1.83 4.23 11.28
C ASP A 21 -2.08 4.39 12.80
N SER A 22 -1.15 5.03 13.51
CA SER A 22 -1.35 5.37 14.92
C SER A 22 -2.26 6.59 15.09
N ILE A 23 -3.00 6.66 16.20
CA ILE A 23 -3.87 7.80 16.55
C ILE A 23 -3.08 9.12 16.53
N GLN A 24 -1.83 9.10 17.02
CA GLN A 24 -0.95 10.28 17.04
C GLN A 24 -0.64 10.79 15.63
N ARG A 25 -0.39 9.87 14.69
CA ARG A 25 -0.10 10.22 13.30
C ARG A 25 -1.33 10.81 12.61
N ILE A 26 -2.50 10.22 12.83
CA ILE A 26 -3.77 10.74 12.30
C ILE A 26 -4.11 12.10 12.90
N ALA A 27 -3.92 12.28 14.21
CA ALA A 27 -4.11 13.55 14.89
C ALA A 27 -3.22 14.66 14.28
N LYS A 28 -1.94 14.36 14.03
CA LYS A 28 -1.02 15.27 13.34
C LYS A 28 -1.46 15.59 11.91
N ARG A 29 -1.84 14.58 11.12
CA ARG A 29 -2.34 14.75 9.73
C ARG A 29 -3.57 15.65 9.66
N LEU A 30 -4.52 15.45 10.58
CA LEU A 30 -5.78 16.20 10.64
C LEU A 30 -5.64 17.55 11.36
N LYS A 31 -4.48 17.87 11.93
CA LYS A 31 -4.25 19.05 12.80
C LYS A 31 -5.27 19.12 13.94
N ARG A 32 -5.46 17.99 14.63
CA ARG A 32 -6.39 17.80 15.74
C ARG A 32 -5.69 17.14 16.92
N SER A 33 -6.34 17.19 18.09
CA SER A 33 -5.82 16.52 19.28
C SER A 33 -6.08 15.01 19.23
N GLU A 34 -5.18 14.22 19.82
CA GLU A 34 -5.33 12.77 19.95
C GLU A 34 -6.62 12.40 20.69
N LYS A 35 -6.95 13.15 21.74
CA LYS A 35 -8.20 13.01 22.50
C LYS A 35 -9.43 13.16 21.62
N THR A 36 -9.42 14.10 20.67
CA THR A 36 -10.53 14.30 19.73
C THR A 36 -10.69 13.09 18.81
N VAL A 37 -9.59 12.59 18.25
CA VAL A 37 -9.61 11.40 17.38
C VAL A 37 -10.08 10.17 18.16
N GLN A 38 -9.64 10.01 19.40
CA GLN A 38 -10.06 8.91 20.26
C GLN A 38 -11.55 9.02 20.64
N ASN A 39 -12.08 10.21 20.85
CA ASN A 39 -13.51 10.42 21.09
C ASN A 39 -14.38 10.09 19.86
N TRP A 40 -13.85 10.29 18.65
CA TRP A 40 -14.50 9.87 17.41
C TRP A 40 -14.56 8.35 17.28
N LEU A 41 -13.43 7.68 17.49
CA LEU A 41 -13.35 6.21 17.45
C LEU A 41 -14.27 5.56 18.49
N ASN A 42 -14.34 6.12 19.69
CA ASN A 42 -15.21 5.63 20.76
C ASN A 42 -16.70 6.00 20.55
N GLY A 43 -17.06 6.69 19.47
CA GLY A 43 -18.44 7.14 19.20
C GLY A 43 -18.97 8.19 20.17
N ARG A 44 -18.13 8.75 21.07
CA ARG A 44 -18.54 9.74 22.08
C ARG A 44 -18.90 11.09 21.47
N THR A 45 -18.31 11.40 20.33
CA THR A 45 -18.54 12.65 19.59
C THR A 45 -18.80 12.36 18.13
N LYS A 46 -19.67 13.15 17.50
CA LYS A 46 -19.96 13.00 16.08
C LYS A 46 -18.73 13.37 15.24
N ILE A 47 -18.47 12.56 14.22
CA ILE A 47 -17.33 12.73 13.32
C ILE A 47 -17.68 13.81 12.29
N PRO A 48 -16.87 14.85 12.10
CA PRO A 48 -17.08 15.78 10.99
C PRO A 48 -16.99 15.05 9.64
N TRP A 49 -17.92 15.28 8.71
CA TRP A 49 -17.93 14.62 7.39
C TRP A 49 -16.62 14.73 6.61
N TRP A 50 -15.86 15.82 6.78
CA TRP A 50 -14.60 16.03 6.09
C TRP A 50 -13.48 15.10 6.59
N VAL A 51 -13.59 14.52 7.79
CA VAL A 51 -12.52 13.70 8.37
C VAL A 51 -12.27 12.44 7.53
N PRO A 52 -13.26 11.55 7.30
CA PRO A 52 -13.06 10.40 6.42
C PRO A 52 -12.74 10.81 4.98
N GLU A 53 -13.36 11.90 4.49
CA GLU A 53 -13.14 12.43 3.14
C GLU A 53 -11.67 12.80 2.89
N ILE A 54 -11.05 13.54 3.81
CA ILE A 54 -9.64 13.94 3.71
C ILE A 54 -8.73 12.71 3.74
N LEU A 55 -9.00 11.75 4.64
CA LEU A 55 -8.18 10.54 4.71
C LEU A 55 -8.27 9.72 3.41
N ARG A 56 -9.47 9.60 2.85
CA ARG A 56 -9.73 8.97 1.57
C ARG A 56 -8.98 9.66 0.42
N LEU A 57 -9.06 10.98 0.33
CA LEU A 57 -8.34 11.76 -0.70
C LEU A 57 -6.82 11.60 -0.58
N GLN A 58 -6.27 11.66 0.64
CA GLN A 58 -4.84 11.44 0.87
C GLN A 58 -4.41 10.03 0.46
N HIS A 59 -5.25 9.02 0.70
CA HIS A 59 -4.97 7.67 0.24
C HIS A 59 -4.96 7.59 -1.28
N TYR A 60 -5.96 8.15 -1.97
CA TYR A 60 -5.99 8.14 -3.43
C TYR A 60 -4.81 8.89 -4.05
N GLU A 61 -4.43 10.05 -3.51
CA GLU A 61 -3.26 10.80 -3.97
C GLU A 61 -1.97 9.97 -3.81
N TYR A 62 -1.82 9.30 -2.68
CA TYR A 62 -0.69 8.40 -2.44
C TYR A 62 -0.64 7.27 -3.48
N GLN A 63 -1.77 6.62 -3.75
CA GLN A 63 -1.83 5.53 -4.72
C GLN A 63 -1.56 6.00 -6.16
N GLU A 64 -2.08 7.17 -6.52
CA GLU A 64 -1.84 7.76 -7.83
C GLU A 64 -0.36 8.11 -8.01
N ARG A 65 0.28 8.64 -6.96
CA ARG A 65 1.73 8.90 -6.97
C ARG A 65 2.55 7.62 -7.13
N LEU A 66 2.17 6.54 -6.45
CA LEU A 66 2.84 5.24 -6.62
C LEU A 66 2.71 4.73 -8.06
N ARG A 67 1.50 4.83 -8.64
CA ARG A 67 1.24 4.47 -10.04
C ARG A 67 2.13 5.28 -11.00
N GLN A 68 2.21 6.59 -10.81
CA GLN A 68 3.03 7.48 -11.64
C GLN A 68 4.53 7.15 -11.54
N MET A 69 5.01 6.75 -10.37
CA MET A 69 6.39 6.30 -10.16
C MET A 69 6.64 4.87 -10.68
N GLY A 70 5.63 4.18 -11.22
CA GLY A 70 5.74 2.80 -11.67
C GLY A 70 5.94 1.80 -10.53
N ILE A 71 5.71 2.18 -9.27
CA ILE A 71 5.82 1.28 -8.12
C ILE A 71 4.54 0.44 -8.07
N PRO A 72 4.62 -0.88 -8.32
CA PRO A 72 3.44 -1.72 -8.28
C PRO A 72 2.93 -1.83 -6.84
N GLN A 73 1.62 -1.77 -6.66
CA GLN A 73 1.04 -2.05 -5.36
C GLN A 73 1.37 -3.47 -4.91
N PRO A 74 1.63 -3.68 -3.61
CA PRO A 74 1.85 -5.02 -3.08
C PRO A 74 0.61 -5.86 -3.37
N LYS A 75 0.75 -6.85 -4.25
CA LYS A 75 -0.32 -7.84 -4.52
C LYS A 75 -0.47 -8.69 -3.27
N THR A 76 -1.38 -8.32 -2.37
CA THR A 76 -1.81 -9.20 -1.30
C THR A 76 -2.38 -10.45 -1.94
N LYS A 77 -1.69 -11.58 -1.79
CA LYS A 77 -2.19 -12.87 -2.26
C LYS A 77 -3.38 -13.22 -1.38
N LEU A 78 -4.59 -12.90 -1.84
CA LEU A 78 -5.82 -13.34 -1.21
C LEU A 78 -5.89 -14.86 -1.38
N ALA A 79 -5.70 -15.59 -0.28
CA ALA A 79 -5.89 -17.02 -0.25
C ALA A 79 -7.33 -17.32 0.23
N ILE A 80 -7.95 -18.35 -0.34
CA ILE A 80 -9.25 -18.84 0.12
C ILE A 80 -9.01 -19.56 1.45
N ALA A 81 -9.46 -18.95 2.55
CA ALA A 81 -9.39 -19.56 3.87
C ALA A 81 -10.48 -20.62 4.01
N THR A 82 -10.15 -21.87 3.68
CA THR A 82 -11.03 -23.02 3.96
C THR A 82 -10.70 -23.52 5.36
N ALA A 83 -11.51 -23.07 6.33
CA ALA A 83 -11.62 -23.40 7.76
C ALA A 83 -10.37 -23.73 8.60
N ASP A 84 -9.34 -24.43 8.11
CA ASP A 84 -8.20 -24.87 8.91
C ASP A 84 -6.80 -24.67 8.29
N ILE A 85 -6.65 -24.36 6.99
CA ILE A 85 -5.29 -24.23 6.40
C ILE A 85 -5.22 -23.11 5.35
N LEU A 86 -4.47 -22.05 5.66
CA LEU A 86 -4.04 -21.06 4.67
C LEU A 86 -2.95 -21.66 3.77
N THR A 87 -3.31 -22.10 2.56
CA THR A 87 -2.34 -22.57 1.56
C THR A 87 -1.87 -21.39 0.71
N PHE A 88 -0.63 -20.94 0.92
CA PHE A 88 -0.01 -19.93 0.07
C PHE A 88 0.72 -20.59 -1.11
N PRO A 89 0.53 -20.11 -2.35
CA PRO A 89 1.27 -20.63 -3.49
C PRO A 89 2.76 -20.30 -3.33
N LYS A 90 3.57 -21.36 -3.22
CA LYS A 90 5.04 -21.29 -3.15
C LYS A 90 5.55 -20.51 -4.37
N PRO A 91 6.33 -19.44 -4.20
CA PRO A 91 6.91 -18.76 -5.35
C PRO A 91 7.78 -19.76 -6.12
N LEU A 92 7.60 -19.81 -7.45
CA LEU A 92 8.52 -20.52 -8.34
C LEU A 92 9.92 -20.03 -8.01
N SER A 93 10.80 -20.94 -7.55
CA SER A 93 12.21 -20.61 -7.36
C SER A 93 12.72 -20.03 -8.67
N PRO A 94 13.54 -18.96 -8.65
CA PRO A 94 14.16 -18.50 -9.88
C PRO A 94 14.92 -19.70 -10.44
N VAL A 95 14.43 -20.25 -11.55
CA VAL A 95 15.20 -21.19 -12.34
C VAL A 95 16.44 -20.40 -12.71
N SER A 96 17.56 -20.76 -12.07
CA SER A 96 18.89 -20.30 -12.43
C SER A 96 19.01 -20.55 -13.92
N THR A 97 18.78 -19.51 -14.70
CA THR A 97 18.95 -19.57 -16.15
C THR A 97 20.46 -19.64 -16.26
N ALA A 98 20.96 -20.86 -16.44
CA ALA A 98 22.37 -21.14 -16.54
C ALA A 98 22.96 -20.15 -17.53
N ILE A 99 23.81 -19.26 -17.00
CA ILE A 99 24.59 -18.32 -17.78
C ILE A 99 25.34 -19.18 -18.78
N THR A 100 24.90 -19.18 -20.03
CA THR A 100 25.65 -19.82 -21.10
C THR A 100 26.92 -18.99 -21.25
N PRO A 101 28.11 -19.52 -20.90
CA PRO A 101 29.32 -18.72 -21.00
C PRO A 101 29.50 -18.32 -22.47
N PHE A 102 29.72 -17.03 -22.69
CA PHE A 102 29.97 -16.44 -24.00
C PHE A 102 31.13 -17.19 -24.66
N LYS A 103 30.82 -17.98 -25.69
CA LYS A 103 31.82 -18.78 -26.42
C LYS A 103 32.75 -17.80 -27.14
N LYS A 104 33.97 -17.61 -26.63
CA LYS A 104 35.01 -16.83 -27.33
C LYS A 104 35.15 -17.37 -28.77
N PRO A 105 35.15 -16.51 -29.80
CA PRO A 105 35.42 -16.95 -31.16
C PRO A 105 36.83 -17.54 -31.22
N PHE A 106 36.91 -18.69 -31.87
CA PHE A 106 38.10 -19.48 -32.14
C PHE A 106 39.07 -18.65 -33.00
N GLU A 107 40.17 -18.15 -32.42
CA GLU A 107 41.28 -17.57 -33.19
C GLU A 107 42.06 -18.71 -33.86
N SER A 108 41.86 -18.86 -35.17
CA SER A 108 42.64 -19.75 -36.01
C SER A 108 44.02 -19.14 -36.26
N ASN A 109 45.06 -19.71 -35.64
CA ASN A 109 46.46 -19.48 -36.02
C ASN A 109 46.66 -19.85 -37.50
N GLN A 110 47.01 -18.88 -38.34
CA GLN A 110 47.62 -19.16 -39.65
C GLN A 110 49.14 -18.96 -39.54
N PRO A 111 49.96 -19.96 -39.94
CA PRO A 111 51.39 -19.76 -40.11
C PRO A 111 51.63 -19.18 -41.51
N SER A 112 52.22 -17.99 -41.59
CA SER A 112 52.76 -17.49 -42.87
C SER A 112 54.27 -17.45 -42.80
N ALA A 113 54.88 -18.46 -43.42
CA ALA A 113 56.28 -18.51 -43.75
C ALA A 113 56.64 -17.38 -44.72
N ARG A 114 57.75 -16.69 -44.46
CA ARG A 114 58.74 -16.23 -45.44
C ARG A 114 59.95 -15.64 -44.72
#